data_AF-A0A3D2EMR7-F1
#
_entry.id   AF-A0A3D2EMR7-F1
#
_cell.length_a   1.000
_cell.length_b   1.000
_cell.length_c   1.000
_cell.angle_alpha   90.00
_cell.angle_beta   90.00
_cell.angle_gamma   90.00
#
_symmetry.space_group_name_H-M   'P 1'
#
loop_
_entity.id
_entity.type
_entity.pdbx_description
1 polymer ?
#
loop_
_entity_poly.entity_id
_entity_poly.type
_entity_poly.pdbx_seq_one_letter_code
_entity_poly.pdbx_strand_id
1 'polypeptide(L)'
;MTPLRSLTVIKRLQALAVDIIRRLWDRGLYRDNKWLEMVYQNWLHHWIDVKTAVTMDDVDRQIEKLVEDPYIQEFIVSEELEGETPLGGEMRSRAPWLD
;
A
#
# COMPACT_ATOMS: atom_id res chain seq x y z
N MET A 1 -10.76 0.97 -9.55
CA MET A 1 -10.44 2.30 -10.11
C MET A 1 -9.73 3.07 -9.00
N THR A 2 -8.41 3.27 -9.08
CA THR A 2 -7.62 3.88 -7.99
C THR A 2 -8.07 5.33 -7.73
N PRO A 3 -8.24 5.76 -6.46
CA PRO A 3 -8.77 7.08 -6.09
C PRO A 3 -7.96 8.24 -6.70
N LEU A 4 -6.70 8.02 -7.05
CA LEU A 4 -5.83 8.98 -7.73
C LEU A 4 -6.26 9.31 -9.16
N ARG A 5 -6.87 8.37 -9.90
CA ARG A 5 -7.21 8.58 -11.33
C ARG A 5 -8.48 9.41 -11.55
N SER A 6 -9.33 9.57 -10.52
CA SER A 6 -10.53 10.41 -10.59
C SER A 6 -10.26 11.90 -10.29
N LEU A 7 -9.08 12.23 -9.76
CA LEU A 7 -8.68 13.60 -9.48
C LEU A 7 -8.22 14.32 -10.74
N THR A 8 -8.90 15.42 -11.07
CA THR A 8 -8.54 16.28 -12.21
C THR A 8 -7.18 16.95 -12.01
N VAL A 9 -6.49 17.27 -13.11
CA VAL A 9 -5.17 17.94 -13.09
C VAL A 9 -5.19 19.23 -12.26
N ILE A 10 -6.30 19.98 -12.34
CA ILE A 10 -6.52 21.22 -11.58
C ILE A 10 -6.46 20.97 -10.07
N LYS A 11 -7.14 19.92 -9.56
CA LYS A 11 -7.11 19.59 -8.13
C LYS A 11 -5.71 19.22 -7.65
N ARG A 12 -4.93 18.55 -8.49
CA ARG A 12 -3.52 18.21 -8.18
C ARG A 12 -2.64 19.46 -8.11
N LEU A 13 -2.84 20.43 -9.01
CA LEU A 13 -2.11 21.71 -8.97
C LEU A 13 -2.50 22.54 -7.74
N GLN A 14 -3.79 22.57 -7.39
CA GLN A 14 -4.28 23.24 -6.17
C GLN A 14 -3.70 22.61 -4.90
N ALA A 15 -3.63 21.28 -4.85
CA ALA A 15 -2.96 20.57 -3.77
C ALA A 15 -1.47 20.93 -3.69
N LEU A 16 -0.77 20.99 -4.82
CA LEU A 16 0.64 21.39 -4.83
C LEU A 16 0.86 22.81 -4.31
N ALA A 17 -0.02 23.75 -4.66
CA ALA A 17 0.03 25.12 -4.14
C ALA A 17 -0.11 25.14 -2.61
N VAL A 18 -1.04 24.36 -2.04
CA VAL A 18 -1.19 24.21 -0.59
C VAL A 18 0.06 23.61 0.06
N ASP A 19 0.70 22.62 -0.58
CA ASP A 19 1.94 22.00 -0.06
C ASP A 19 3.10 23.02 -0.02
N ILE A 20 3.20 23.90 -1.02
CA ILE A 20 4.18 24.99 -1.05
C ILE A 20 3.90 26.00 0.07
N ILE A 21 2.64 26.44 0.23
CA ILE A 21 2.24 27.38 1.28
C ILE A 21 2.60 26.83 2.66
N ARG A 22 2.28 25.55 2.92
CA ARG A 22 2.67 24.89 4.19
C ARG A 22 4.17 24.90 4.41
N ARG A 23 4.98 24.54 3.40
CA ARG A 23 6.44 24.55 3.52
C ARG A 23 7.00 25.95 3.80
N LEU A 24 6.37 26.99 3.26
CA LEU A 24 6.75 28.38 3.56
C LEU A 24 6.41 28.74 5.00
N TRP A 25 5.21 28.38 5.47
CA TRP A 25 4.77 28.61 6.84
C TRP A 25 5.56 27.82 7.90
N ASP A 26 5.97 26.59 7.59
CA ASP A 26 6.81 25.75 8.42
C ASP A 26 8.20 26.37 8.62
N ARG A 27 8.67 27.15 7.63
CA ARG A 27 9.90 27.95 7.71
C ARG A 27 9.70 29.34 8.34
N GLY A 28 8.49 29.65 8.81
CA GLY A 28 8.15 30.94 9.40
C GLY A 28 7.98 32.08 8.39
N LEU A 29 7.95 31.80 7.08
CA LEU A 29 7.79 32.81 6.04
C LEU A 29 6.30 33.06 5.75
N TYR A 30 5.93 34.31 5.52
CA TYR A 30 4.60 34.72 5.03
C TYR A 30 3.38 34.22 5.85
N ARG A 31 3.53 34.03 7.16
CA ARG A 31 2.42 33.62 8.05
C ARG A 31 1.29 34.66 8.11
N ASP A 32 1.64 35.94 8.08
CA ASP A 32 0.65 37.03 8.20
C ASP A 32 0.00 37.42 6.86
N ASN A 33 0.32 36.70 5.79
CA ASN A 33 -0.21 37.01 4.46
C ASN A 33 -1.63 36.44 4.30
N LYS A 34 -2.63 37.32 4.47
CA LYS A 34 -4.06 37.01 4.33
C LYS A 34 -4.44 36.35 3.00
N TRP A 35 -3.74 36.67 1.90
CA TRP A 35 -4.01 36.04 0.61
C TRP A 35 -3.60 34.57 0.60
N LEU A 36 -2.43 34.25 1.16
CA LEU A 36 -1.98 32.85 1.26
C LEU A 36 -2.88 32.06 2.20
N GLU A 37 -3.32 32.68 3.29
CA GLU A 37 -4.29 32.07 4.20
C GLU A 37 -5.61 31.76 3.48
N MET A 38 -6.16 32.69 2.71
CA MET A 38 -7.40 32.48 1.96
C MET A 38 -7.26 31.37 0.90
N VAL A 39 -6.14 31.36 0.17
CA VAL A 39 -5.83 30.29 -0.80
C VAL A 39 -5.71 28.94 -0.11
N TYR A 40 -5.01 28.88 1.02
CA TYR A 40 -4.86 27.69 1.82
C TYR A 40 -6.24 27.15 2.28
N GLN A 41 -7.07 27.99 2.89
CA GLN A 41 -8.40 27.59 3.37
C GLN A 41 -9.29 27.07 2.23
N ASN A 42 -9.27 27.75 1.08
CA ASN A 42 -10.08 27.35 -0.06
C ASN A 42 -9.62 26.05 -0.71
N TRP A 43 -8.33 25.73 -0.72
CA TRP A 43 -7.79 24.57 -1.46
C TRP A 43 -7.31 23.43 -0.57
N LEU A 44 -7.36 23.59 0.76
CA LEU A 44 -6.92 22.58 1.72
C LEU A 44 -7.59 21.23 1.49
N HIS A 45 -8.89 21.23 1.17
CA HIS A 45 -9.63 19.99 0.93
C HIS A 45 -9.09 19.21 -0.27
N HIS A 46 -8.70 19.89 -1.36
CA HIS A 46 -8.04 19.22 -2.51
C HIS A 46 -6.69 18.61 -2.13
N TRP A 47 -5.94 19.27 -1.24
CA TRP A 47 -4.69 18.71 -0.72
C TRP A 47 -4.95 17.45 0.11
N ILE A 48 -5.98 17.46 0.97
CA ILE A 48 -6.38 16.29 1.75
C ILE A 48 -6.79 15.14 0.83
N ASP A 49 -7.60 15.39 -0.20
CA ASP A 49 -8.02 14.37 -1.17
C ASP A 49 -6.80 13.71 -1.84
N VAL A 50 -5.84 14.53 -2.31
CA VAL A 50 -4.64 14.03 -2.98
C VAL A 50 -3.75 13.24 -2.02
N LYS A 51 -3.53 13.75 -0.79
CA LYS A 51 -2.73 13.03 0.22
C LYS A 51 -3.38 11.71 0.61
N THR A 52 -4.70 11.70 0.81
CA THR A 52 -5.46 10.49 1.14
C THR A 52 -5.36 9.46 0.01
N ALA A 53 -5.52 9.89 -1.24
CA ALA A 53 -5.40 9.00 -2.38
C ALA A 53 -3.98 8.41 -2.52
N VAL A 54 -2.93 9.20 -2.25
CA VAL A 54 -1.53 8.72 -2.25
C VAL A 54 -1.28 7.74 -1.11
N THR A 55 -1.75 8.02 0.11
CA THR A 55 -1.58 7.11 1.25
C THR A 55 -2.31 5.79 1.02
N MET A 56 -3.53 5.83 0.45
CA MET A 56 -4.27 4.61 0.11
C MET A 56 -3.55 3.78 -0.96
N ASP A 57 -3.00 4.43 -2.00
CA ASP A 57 -2.20 3.73 -3.03
C ASP A 57 -0.95 3.07 -2.44
N ASP A 58 -0.31 3.70 -1.43
CA ASP A 58 0.85 3.12 -0.76
C ASP A 58 0.47 1.95 0.16
N VAL A 59 -0.65 2.05 0.88
CA VAL A 59 -1.20 0.94 1.68
C VAL A 59 -1.55 -0.25 0.79
N ASP A 60 -2.21 -0.02 -0.35
CA ASP A 60 -2.55 -1.07 -1.31
C ASP A 60 -1.27 -1.79 -1.81
N ARG A 61 -0.20 -1.04 -2.13
CA ARG A 61 1.10 -1.62 -2.49
C ARG A 61 1.76 -2.39 -1.37
N GLN A 62 1.63 -1.94 -0.12
CA GLN A 62 2.15 -2.67 1.03
C GLN A 62 1.40 -3.99 1.24
N ILE A 63 0.09 -4.00 1.02
CA ILE A 63 -0.73 -5.22 1.05
C ILE A 63 -0.31 -6.17 -0.08
N GLU A 64 -0.15 -5.69 -1.31
CA GLU A 64 0.32 -6.52 -2.43
C GLU A 64 1.65 -7.20 -2.13
N LYS A 65 2.61 -6.47 -1.53
CA LYS A 65 3.90 -7.04 -1.10
C LYS A 65 3.79 -8.07 0.03
N LEU A 66 2.78 -7.96 0.89
CA LEU A 66 2.53 -8.93 1.97
C LEU A 66 1.79 -10.18 1.47
N VAL A 67 1.08 -10.09 0.33
CA VAL A 67 0.36 -11.21 -0.29
C VAL A 67 1.26 -12.03 -1.22
N GLU A 68 2.36 -11.46 -1.74
CA GLU A 68 3.31 -12.15 -2.63
C GLU A 68 4.21 -13.20 -1.96
N ASP A 69 4.20 -13.33 -0.63
CA ASP A 69 4.82 -14.47 0.08
C ASP A 69 3.71 -15.24 0.83
N PRO A 70 3.37 -16.44 0.33
CA PRO A 70 4.23 -17.58 0.62
C PRO A 70 4.59 -18.35 -0.65
N TYR A 71 5.89 -18.44 -0.92
CA TYR A 71 6.47 -19.62 -1.57
C TYR A 71 6.00 -20.86 -0.76
N ILE A 72 4.89 -21.48 -1.18
CA ILE A 72 4.51 -22.80 -0.70
C ILE A 72 5.56 -23.73 -1.31
N GLN A 73 6.59 -24.02 -0.53
CA GLN A 73 7.60 -25.00 -0.87
C GLN A 73 6.89 -26.36 -1.01
N GLU A 74 6.66 -26.80 -2.24
CA GLU A 74 6.16 -28.14 -2.52
C GLU A 74 7.06 -29.16 -1.80
N PHE A 75 6.42 -30.13 -1.14
CA PHE A 75 7.00 -31.01 -0.12
C PHE A 75 8.41 -31.54 -0.48
N ILE A 76 9.36 -31.38 0.45
CA ILE A 76 10.80 -31.66 0.27
C ILE A 76 11.18 -33.15 0.44
N VAL A 77 10.30 -34.03 0.93
CA VAL A 77 10.68 -35.41 1.25
C VAL A 77 9.67 -36.43 0.74
N SER A 78 10.09 -37.20 -0.28
CA SER A 78 9.58 -38.54 -0.58
C SER A 78 10.68 -39.54 -0.24
N GLU A 79 10.51 -40.33 0.81
CA GLU A 79 11.39 -41.46 1.12
C GLU A 79 10.70 -42.76 0.68
N GLU A 80 11.28 -43.46 -0.29
CA GLU A 80 10.96 -44.86 -0.57
C GLU A 80 11.72 -45.75 0.43
N LEU A 81 11.13 -45.99 1.60
CA LEU A 81 11.60 -47.04 2.50
C LEU A 81 11.14 -48.40 1.96
N GLU A 82 12.07 -49.23 1.50
CA GLU A 82 11.86 -50.66 1.24
C GLU A 82 11.54 -51.36 2.57
N GLY A 83 10.26 -51.42 2.91
CA GLY A 83 9.73 -52.15 4.05
C GLY A 83 8.28 -52.51 3.79
N GLU A 84 7.86 -53.70 4.22
CA GLU A 84 6.54 -54.26 3.94
C GLU A 84 5.42 -53.33 4.45
N THR A 85 4.95 -52.44 3.59
CA THR A 85 3.67 -51.77 3.77
C THR A 85 2.59 -52.84 3.57
N PRO A 86 1.60 -52.99 4.48
CA PRO A 86 0.55 -54.00 4.35
C PRO A 86 -0.26 -53.91 3.04
N LEU A 87 -0.11 -52.81 2.28
CA LEU A 87 -0.81 -52.52 1.01
C LEU A 87 0.13 -51.99 -0.10
N GLY A 88 1.46 -52.12 0.01
CA GLY A 88 2.40 -51.95 -1.11
C GLY A 88 2.37 -50.61 -1.86
N GLY A 89 2.18 -49.49 -1.17
CA GLY A 89 2.07 -48.16 -1.79
C GLY A 89 2.96 -47.08 -1.15
N GLU A 90 3.26 -46.02 -1.91
CA GLU A 90 4.04 -44.87 -1.46
C GLU A 90 3.48 -44.25 -0.17
N MET A 91 4.32 -44.17 0.86
CA MET A 91 3.98 -43.47 2.10
C MET A 91 4.19 -41.97 1.92
N ARG A 92 3.10 -41.20 1.95
CA ARG A 92 3.15 -39.73 1.85
C ARG A 92 2.84 -39.13 3.22
N SER A 93 3.81 -38.46 3.83
CA SER A 93 3.60 -37.74 5.09
C SER A 93 3.16 -36.31 4.82
N ARG A 94 2.01 -35.91 5.37
CA ARG A 94 1.56 -34.52 5.44
C ARG A 94 1.65 -34.05 6.89
N ALA A 95 2.15 -32.83 7.11
CA ALA A 95 2.08 -32.22 8.42
C ALA A 95 0.63 -31.80 8.77
N PRO A 96 0.16 -31.99 10.00
CA PRO A 96 -1.25 -31.80 10.39
C PRO A 96 -1.73 -30.33 10.41
N TRP A 97 -0.91 -29.38 10.00
CA TRP A 97 -1.27 -27.96 9.86
C TRP A 97 -1.33 -27.51 8.39
N LEU A 98 -1.15 -28.42 7.44
CA LEU A 98 -1.57 -28.24 6.05
C LEU A 98 -2.90 -28.98 5.85
N ASP A 99 -4.01 -28.24 5.81
CA ASP A 99 -5.27 -28.73 5.25
C ASP A 99 -5.19 -28.79 3.72
#